data_AF-A0A9P7VUV5-F1
#
_entry.id   AF-A0A9P7VUV5-F1
#
_cell.length_a   1.000
_cell.length_b   1.000
_cell.length_c   1.000
_cell.angle_alpha   90.00
_cell.angle_beta   90.00
_cell.angle_gamma   90.00
#
_symmetry.space_group_name_H-M   'P 1'
#
loop_
_entity.id
_entity.type
_entity.pdbx_description
1 polymer ?
#
loop_
_entity_poly.entity_id
_entity_poly.type
_entity_poly.pdbx_seq_one_letter_code
_entity_poly.pdbx_strand_id
1 'polypeptide(L)'
;MDPRACESRELRDLQERENLKLLSKLLSDPGNFSKHARECTSSTILLLMYGYPSRIGDPLHLVKIAEDAMLGFARASEPGRWWVDSFTMLKHVPPWFPGASFQRTAKSMRRDLDELYDVPFNFVKTEMKKGIFEQSFLSQYLEEPSLTNNPLDDFGELAKAAGASLYSETTPSALTSFILAMVLHPQVQEKAQSEIDALALGRFPMITEGR
;
A
#
# COMPACT_ATOMS: atom_id res chain seq x y z
N MET A 1 -19.58 -6.42 5.29
CA MET A 1 -18.30 -6.72 5.96
C MET A 1 -18.62 -7.15 7.38
N ASP A 2 -18.46 -8.44 7.67
CA ASP A 2 -18.58 -8.97 9.03
C ASP A 2 -17.37 -8.48 9.84
N PRO A 3 -17.52 -7.84 11.01
CA PRO A 3 -16.40 -7.31 11.83
C PRO A 3 -15.29 -8.33 12.12
N ARG A 4 -15.60 -9.63 12.01
CA ARG A 4 -14.68 -10.75 12.27
C ARG A 4 -13.68 -11.01 11.15
N ALA A 5 -13.87 -10.47 9.96
CA ALA A 5 -12.94 -10.66 8.85
C ALA A 5 -11.57 -10.00 9.10
N CYS A 6 -11.54 -8.89 9.85
CA CYS A 6 -10.30 -8.24 10.28
C CYS A 6 -9.58 -8.94 11.45
N GLU A 7 -10.24 -9.90 12.10
CA GLU A 7 -9.67 -10.64 13.25
C GLU A 7 -9.13 -12.02 12.86
N SER A 8 -9.13 -12.35 11.57
CA SER A 8 -8.71 -13.68 11.11
C SER A 8 -7.23 -13.93 11.45
N ARG A 9 -6.94 -15.16 11.90
CA ARG A 9 -5.59 -15.62 12.22
C ARG A 9 -4.60 -15.39 11.06
N GLU A 10 -5.10 -15.48 9.83
CA GLU A 10 -4.33 -15.26 8.60
C GLU A 10 -3.80 -13.83 8.47
N LEU A 11 -4.57 -12.81 8.86
CA LEU A 11 -4.11 -11.42 8.85
C LEU A 11 -3.00 -11.18 9.87
N ARG A 12 -3.10 -11.81 11.04
CA ARG A 12 -2.07 -11.70 12.09
C ARG A 12 -0.76 -12.32 11.65
N ASP A 13 -0.81 -13.56 11.16
CA ASP A 13 0.38 -14.26 10.65
C ASP A 13 1.04 -13.46 9.51
N LEU A 14 0.24 -12.80 8.68
CA LEU A 14 0.73 -11.94 7.61
C LEU A 14 1.39 -10.67 8.13
N GLN A 15 0.74 -9.96 9.07
CA GLN A 15 1.28 -8.76 9.69
C GLN A 15 2.59 -9.06 10.43
N GLU A 16 2.69 -10.19 11.12
CA GLU A 16 3.91 -10.64 11.79
C GLU A 16 5.05 -10.90 10.79
N ARG A 17 4.77 -11.58 9.67
CA ARG A 17 5.78 -11.82 8.62
C ARG A 17 6.30 -10.52 8.02
N GLU A 18 5.43 -9.59 7.69
CA GLU A 18 5.83 -8.30 7.09
C GLU A 18 6.56 -7.43 8.12
N ASN A 19 6.16 -7.44 9.39
CA ASN A 19 6.88 -6.77 10.47
C ASN A 19 8.31 -7.31 10.64
N LEU A 20 8.50 -8.64 10.60
CA LEU A 20 9.84 -9.23 10.67
C LEU A 20 10.72 -8.84 9.49
N LYS A 21 10.16 -8.75 8.27
CA LYS A 21 10.86 -8.23 7.10
C LYS A 21 11.26 -6.77 7.28
N LEU A 22 10.36 -5.93 7.79
CA LEU A 22 10.63 -4.52 8.09
C LEU A 22 11.76 -4.37 9.11
N LEU A 23 11.70 -5.10 10.23
CA LEU A 23 12.73 -5.08 11.26
C LEU A 23 14.10 -5.52 10.71
N SER A 24 14.14 -6.59 9.92
CA SER A 24 15.37 -7.06 9.27
C SER A 24 16.00 -6.00 8.36
N LYS A 25 15.17 -5.30 7.56
CA LYS A 25 15.62 -4.20 6.69
C LYS A 25 16.11 -3.00 7.49
N LEU A 26 15.40 -2.62 8.57
CA LEU A 26 15.80 -1.53 9.46
C LEU A 26 17.13 -1.81 10.16
N LEU A 27 17.38 -3.05 10.58
CA LEU A 27 18.66 -3.46 11.18
C LEU A 27 19.82 -3.42 10.17
N SER A 28 19.55 -3.82 8.93
CA SER A 28 20.57 -3.90 7.88
C SER A 28 20.89 -2.53 7.27
N ASP A 29 19.90 -1.66 7.13
CA ASP A 29 20.01 -0.35 6.48
C ASP A 29 19.07 0.68 7.14
N PRO A 30 19.40 1.17 8.35
CA PRO A 30 18.54 2.08 9.10
C PRO A 30 18.38 3.45 8.44
N GLY A 31 19.33 3.87 7.60
CA GLY A 31 19.29 5.16 6.91
C GLY A 31 18.10 5.29 5.94
N ASN A 32 17.60 4.17 5.44
CA ASN A 32 16.47 4.12 4.51
C ASN A 32 15.13 3.73 5.19
N PHE A 33 14.97 3.98 6.50
CA PHE A 33 13.77 3.60 7.27
C PHE A 33 12.44 4.01 6.63
N SER A 34 12.34 5.22 6.08
CA SER A 34 11.11 5.71 5.45
C SER A 34 10.76 4.97 4.15
N LYS A 35 11.78 4.46 3.44
CA LYS A 35 11.61 3.60 2.27
C LYS A 35 11.17 2.21 2.72
N HIS A 36 11.84 1.63 3.73
CA HIS A 36 11.47 0.31 4.25
C HIS A 36 10.02 0.26 4.75
N ALA A 37 9.53 1.33 5.40
CA ALA A 37 8.14 1.45 5.82
C ALA A 37 7.16 1.41 4.63
N ARG A 38 7.46 2.13 3.54
CA ARG A 38 6.63 2.14 2.31
C ARG A 38 6.64 0.79 1.60
N GLU A 39 7.81 0.18 1.45
CA GLU A 39 7.93 -1.15 0.85
C GLU A 39 7.16 -2.20 1.66
N CYS A 40 7.23 -2.14 2.99
CA CYS A 40 6.49 -3.05 3.87
C CYS A 40 4.98 -2.90 3.68
N THR A 41 4.44 -1.69 3.77
CA THR A 41 3.00 -1.46 3.58
C THR A 41 2.55 -1.87 2.17
N SER A 42 3.33 -1.54 1.14
CA SER A 42 3.00 -1.91 -0.24
C SER A 42 2.98 -3.42 -0.43
N SER A 43 3.94 -4.14 0.17
CA SER A 43 4.00 -5.61 0.19
C SER A 43 2.79 -6.23 0.89
N THR A 44 2.40 -5.69 2.04
CA THR A 44 1.20 -6.12 2.78
C THR A 44 -0.07 -5.96 1.94
N ILE A 45 -0.28 -4.78 1.33
CA ILE A 45 -1.44 -4.53 0.46
C ILE A 45 -1.44 -5.49 -0.73
N LEU A 46 -0.29 -5.68 -1.38
CA LEU A 46 -0.16 -6.58 -2.53
C LEU A 46 -0.55 -8.02 -2.18
N LEU A 47 -0.12 -8.50 -1.02
CA LEU A 47 -0.44 -9.84 -0.55
C LEU A 47 -1.91 -9.99 -0.17
N LEU A 48 -2.48 -9.02 0.55
CA LEU A 48 -3.88 -9.07 1.01
C LEU A 48 -4.88 -8.91 -0.13
N MET A 49 -4.68 -7.91 -0.98
CA MET A 49 -5.64 -7.57 -2.03
C MET A 49 -5.53 -8.48 -3.23
N TYR A 50 -4.30 -8.87 -3.59
CA TYR A 50 -4.01 -9.55 -4.85
C TYR A 50 -3.33 -10.91 -4.67
N GLY A 51 -3.09 -11.37 -3.45
CA GLY A 51 -2.43 -12.66 -3.21
C GLY A 51 -1.00 -12.67 -3.73
N TYR A 52 -0.36 -11.49 -3.84
CA TYR A 52 0.94 -11.34 -4.47
C TYR A 52 2.08 -11.35 -3.44
N PRO A 53 2.89 -12.42 -3.35
CA PRO A 53 4.03 -12.46 -2.45
C PRO A 53 5.20 -11.65 -3.05
N SER A 54 5.38 -10.41 -2.59
CA SER A 54 6.52 -9.60 -3.02
C SER A 54 7.86 -10.25 -2.63
N ARG A 55 8.83 -10.25 -3.55
CA ARG A 55 10.16 -10.85 -3.37
C ARG A 55 11.26 -9.92 -3.89
N ILE A 56 12.48 -10.11 -3.38
CA ILE A 56 13.66 -9.44 -3.92
C ILE A 56 13.87 -9.92 -5.36
N GLY A 57 14.01 -8.98 -6.30
CA GLY A 57 14.11 -9.30 -7.73
C GLY A 57 12.77 -9.65 -8.39
N ASP A 58 11.66 -9.22 -7.78
CA ASP A 58 10.30 -9.33 -8.33
C ASP A 58 10.25 -8.92 -9.82
N PRO A 59 9.87 -9.83 -10.74
CA PRO A 59 9.82 -9.55 -12.18
C PRO A 59 8.71 -8.57 -12.58
N LEU A 60 7.64 -8.45 -11.78
CA LEU A 60 6.55 -7.51 -12.03
C LEU A 60 6.79 -6.14 -11.38
N HIS A 61 7.78 -6.03 -10.49
CA HIS A 61 8.14 -4.81 -9.78
C HIS A 61 6.93 -4.10 -9.14
N LEU A 62 5.93 -4.84 -8.66
CA LEU A 62 4.64 -4.28 -8.23
C LEU A 62 4.78 -3.33 -7.04
N VAL A 63 5.72 -3.62 -6.13
CA VAL A 63 6.05 -2.71 -5.02
C VAL A 63 6.53 -1.36 -5.55
N LYS A 64 7.38 -1.36 -6.58
CA LYS A 64 7.91 -0.13 -7.17
C LYS A 64 6.83 0.66 -7.90
N ILE A 65 5.94 -0.02 -8.65
CA ILE A 65 4.79 0.61 -9.31
C ILE A 65 3.92 1.32 -8.27
N ALA A 66 3.64 0.66 -7.15
CA ALA A 66 2.90 1.25 -6.03
C ALA A 66 3.62 2.47 -5.43
N GLU A 67 4.93 2.38 -5.20
CA GLU A 67 5.72 3.51 -4.67
C GLU A 67 5.75 4.71 -5.63
N ASP A 68 5.98 4.48 -6.92
CA ASP A 68 6.02 5.53 -7.94
C ASP A 68 4.65 6.22 -8.08
N ALA A 69 3.56 5.45 -8.06
CA ALA A 69 2.20 5.98 -8.06
C ALA A 69 1.88 6.79 -6.80
N MET A 70 2.28 6.32 -5.60
CA MET A 70 2.12 7.07 -4.34
C MET A 70 2.89 8.39 -4.36
N LEU A 71 4.13 8.39 -4.84
CA LEU A 71 4.93 9.60 -4.98
C LEU A 71 4.29 10.59 -5.97
N GLY A 72 3.72 10.07 -7.06
CA GLY A 72 2.87 10.84 -7.98
C GLY A 72 1.69 11.48 -7.25
N PHE A 73 0.92 10.68 -6.51
CA PHE A 73 -0.24 11.15 -5.76
C PHE A 73 0.10 12.22 -4.71
N ALA A 74 1.19 12.02 -3.96
CA ALA A 74 1.65 13.00 -2.96
C ALA A 74 2.03 14.34 -3.61
N ARG A 75 2.68 14.32 -4.78
CA ARG A 75 3.02 15.53 -5.53
C ARG A 75 1.80 16.20 -6.16
N ALA A 76 0.81 15.42 -6.56
CA ALA A 76 -0.46 15.93 -7.10
C ALA A 76 -1.27 16.64 -6.01
N SER A 77 -1.29 16.08 -4.81
CA SER A 77 -2.06 16.58 -3.67
C SER A 77 -1.37 17.71 -2.88
N GLU A 78 -0.19 18.17 -3.31
CA GLU A 78 0.56 19.23 -2.62
C GLU A 78 -0.16 20.59 -2.77
N PRO A 79 -0.65 21.21 -1.68
CA PRO A 79 -1.40 22.45 -1.76
C PRO A 79 -0.58 23.58 -2.39
N GLY A 80 -1.17 24.28 -3.36
CA GLY A 80 -0.53 25.43 -4.00
C GLY A 80 0.53 25.08 -5.05
N ARG A 81 0.79 23.79 -5.32
CA ARG A 81 1.74 23.38 -6.36
C ARG A 81 1.21 23.64 -7.77
N TRP A 82 -0.10 23.48 -7.99
CA TRP A 82 -0.70 23.59 -9.32
C TRP A 82 -1.61 24.81 -9.43
N TRP A 83 -1.20 25.77 -10.26
CA TRP A 83 -2.00 26.97 -10.54
C TRP A 83 -3.37 26.62 -11.15
N VAL A 84 -3.48 25.47 -11.82
CA VAL A 84 -4.74 24.96 -12.37
C VAL A 84 -5.81 24.71 -11.29
N ASP A 85 -5.39 24.42 -10.06
CA ASP A 85 -6.33 24.18 -8.94
C ASP A 85 -6.98 25.48 -8.47
N SER A 86 -6.32 26.63 -8.67
CA SER A 86 -6.84 27.96 -8.36
C SER A 86 -7.47 28.66 -9.57
N PHE A 87 -7.03 28.33 -10.78
CA PHE A 87 -7.46 28.97 -12.02
C PHE A 87 -7.90 27.92 -13.06
N THR A 88 -9.19 27.58 -13.05
CA THR A 88 -9.81 26.56 -13.93
C THR A 88 -9.60 26.82 -15.43
N MET A 89 -9.43 28.08 -15.84
CA MET A 89 -9.07 28.49 -17.21
C MET A 89 -7.81 27.76 -17.73
N LEU A 90 -6.86 27.44 -16.85
CA LEU A 90 -5.61 26.79 -17.22
C LEU A 90 -5.80 25.35 -17.72
N LYS A 91 -6.95 24.70 -17.47
CA LYS A 91 -7.26 23.36 -17.99
C LYS A 91 -7.35 23.31 -19.53
N HIS A 92 -7.68 24.43 -20.16
CA HIS A 92 -7.85 24.54 -21.62
C HIS A 92 -6.59 25.00 -22.35
N VAL A 93 -5.52 25.27 -21.61
CA VAL A 93 -4.27 25.74 -22.20
C VAL A 93 -3.62 24.61 -23.01
N PRO A 94 -3.18 24.83 -24.25
CA PRO A 94 -2.55 23.78 -25.05
C PRO A 94 -1.22 23.27 -24.44
N PRO A 95 -0.82 22.01 -24.68
CA PRO A 95 0.41 21.41 -24.11
C PRO A 95 1.71 22.12 -24.50
N TRP A 96 1.69 22.95 -25.54
CA TRP A 96 2.84 23.71 -26.05
C TRP A 96 3.01 25.07 -25.37
N PHE A 97 2.03 25.52 -24.57
CA PHE A 97 2.05 26.85 -23.96
C PHE A 97 3.04 26.92 -22.78
N PRO A 98 3.79 28.02 -22.63
CA PRO A 98 4.68 28.21 -21.49
C PRO A 98 3.90 28.19 -20.17
N GLY A 99 4.22 27.24 -19.29
CA GLY A 99 3.49 27.00 -18.03
C GLY A 99 2.54 25.79 -18.04
N ALA A 100 2.32 25.13 -19.19
CA ALA A 100 1.52 23.92 -19.31
C ALA A 100 2.26 22.62 -18.91
N SER A 101 3.36 22.72 -18.14
CA SER A 101 4.15 21.55 -17.69
C SER A 101 3.32 20.56 -16.87
N PHE A 102 2.29 21.04 -16.18
CA PHE A 102 1.35 20.23 -15.40
C PHE A 102 0.66 19.14 -16.24
N GLN A 103 0.43 19.36 -17.54
CA GLN A 103 -0.19 18.35 -18.40
C GLN A 103 0.71 17.14 -18.64
N ARG A 104 2.03 17.35 -18.73
CA ARG A 104 3.00 16.26 -18.85
C ARG A 104 3.06 15.47 -17.56
N THR A 105 3.07 16.16 -16.42
CA THR A 105 3.04 15.52 -15.10
C THR A 105 1.76 14.73 -14.89
N ALA A 106 0.59 15.32 -15.17
CA ALA A 106 -0.70 14.65 -15.09
C ALA A 106 -0.77 13.41 -15.99
N LYS A 107 -0.23 13.48 -17.21
CA LYS A 107 -0.15 12.32 -18.11
C LYS A 107 0.74 11.20 -17.57
N SER A 108 1.89 11.54 -16.97
CA SER A 108 2.75 10.54 -16.32
C SER A 108 2.05 9.90 -15.14
N MET A 109 1.49 10.71 -14.23
CA MET A 109 0.77 10.22 -13.05
C MET A 109 -0.42 9.35 -13.44
N ARG A 110 -1.13 9.70 -14.52
CA ARG A 110 -2.23 8.87 -15.02
C ARG A 110 -1.74 7.49 -15.46
N ARG A 111 -0.63 7.42 -16.20
CA ARG A 111 -0.03 6.14 -16.60
C ARG A 111 0.40 5.32 -15.38
N ASP A 112 1.07 5.95 -14.41
CA ASP A 112 1.55 5.25 -13.22
C ASP A 112 0.37 4.72 -12.38
N LEU A 113 -0.75 5.45 -12.33
CA LEU A 113 -2.01 4.96 -11.74
C LEU A 113 -2.63 3.82 -12.54
N ASP A 114 -2.71 3.93 -13.87
CA ASP A 114 -3.26 2.86 -14.72
C ASP A 114 -2.44 1.56 -14.53
N GLU A 115 -1.11 1.65 -14.42
CA GLU A 115 -0.24 0.50 -14.09
C GLU A 115 -0.51 -0.06 -12.69
N LEU A 116 -0.70 0.80 -11.68
CA LEU A 116 -1.07 0.39 -10.32
C LEU A 116 -2.39 -0.40 -10.28
N TYR A 117 -3.34 -0.07 -11.16
CA TYR A 117 -4.62 -0.76 -11.26
C TYR A 117 -4.54 -2.06 -12.05
N ASP A 118 -3.96 -2.01 -13.24
CA ASP A 118 -4.12 -3.05 -14.23
C ASP A 118 -3.16 -4.22 -14.03
N VAL A 119 -1.91 -3.96 -13.64
CA VAL A 119 -0.91 -5.02 -13.49
C VAL A 119 -1.30 -6.02 -12.39
N PRO A 120 -1.61 -5.61 -11.14
CA PRO A 120 -1.98 -6.57 -10.10
C PRO A 120 -3.33 -7.26 -10.37
N PHE A 121 -4.29 -6.54 -10.96
CA PHE A 121 -5.58 -7.13 -11.35
C PHE A 121 -5.41 -8.23 -12.41
N ASN A 122 -4.63 -7.96 -13.45
CA ASN A 122 -4.36 -8.92 -14.52
C ASN A 122 -3.54 -10.11 -14.03
N PHE A 123 -2.61 -9.89 -13.08
CA PHE A 123 -1.90 -10.97 -12.40
C PHE A 123 -2.87 -11.96 -11.75
N VAL A 124 -3.78 -11.48 -10.89
CA VAL A 124 -4.76 -12.35 -10.21
C VAL A 124 -5.61 -13.12 -11.21
N LYS A 125 -6.17 -12.43 -12.22
CA LYS A 125 -6.99 -13.07 -13.24
C LYS A 125 -6.23 -14.16 -14.02
N THR A 126 -4.93 -13.98 -14.20
CA THR A 126 -4.05 -14.92 -14.90
C THR A 126 -3.75 -16.14 -14.05
N GLU A 127 -3.38 -15.95 -12.77
CA GLU A 127 -3.09 -17.05 -11.85
C GLU A 127 -4.35 -17.88 -11.54
N MET A 128 -5.51 -17.23 -11.42
CA MET A 128 -6.80 -17.92 -11.28
C MET A 128 -7.11 -18.82 -12.47
N LYS A 129 -6.90 -18.34 -13.71
CA LYS A 129 -7.09 -19.16 -14.92
C LYS A 129 -6.16 -20.37 -14.97
N LYS A 130 -4.97 -20.27 -14.39
CA LYS A 130 -4.01 -21.37 -14.29
C LYS A 130 -4.30 -22.31 -13.12
N GLY A 131 -5.16 -21.93 -12.18
CA GLY A 131 -5.47 -22.70 -10.97
C GLY A 131 -4.36 -22.70 -9.91
N ILE A 132 -3.43 -21.72 -9.95
CA ILE A 132 -2.26 -21.64 -9.05
C ILE A 132 -2.22 -20.32 -8.27
N PHE A 133 -3.38 -19.82 -7.85
CA PHE A 133 -3.50 -18.54 -7.15
C PHE A 133 -3.55 -18.73 -5.63
N GLU A 134 -3.03 -17.75 -4.91
CA GLU A 134 -3.25 -17.60 -3.46
C GLU A 134 -4.60 -16.92 -3.22
N GLN A 135 -5.31 -17.34 -2.17
CA GLN A 135 -6.55 -16.65 -1.79
C GLN A 135 -6.25 -15.21 -1.36
N SER A 136 -7.02 -14.28 -1.91
CA SER A 136 -6.93 -12.85 -1.68
C SER A 136 -8.31 -12.22 -1.79
N PHE A 137 -8.42 -10.95 -1.38
CA PHE A 137 -9.68 -10.24 -1.51
C PHE A 137 -10.19 -10.25 -2.97
N LEU A 138 -9.31 -9.97 -3.95
CA LEU A 138 -9.70 -9.94 -5.35
C LEU A 138 -10.03 -11.34 -5.89
N SER A 139 -9.31 -12.39 -5.48
CA SER A 139 -9.62 -13.75 -5.96
C SER A 139 -10.96 -14.24 -5.40
N GLN A 140 -11.20 -14.07 -4.09
CA GLN A 140 -12.48 -14.42 -3.46
C GLN A 140 -13.64 -13.67 -4.13
N TYR A 141 -13.43 -12.39 -4.44
CA TYR A 141 -14.39 -11.57 -5.17
C TYR A 141 -14.69 -12.14 -6.57
N LEU A 142 -13.65 -12.50 -7.34
CA LEU A 142 -13.80 -13.02 -8.70
C LEU A 142 -14.42 -14.43 -8.75
N GLU A 143 -14.27 -15.22 -7.68
CA GLU A 143 -14.89 -16.54 -7.55
C GLU A 143 -16.39 -16.48 -7.21
N GLU A 144 -16.87 -15.38 -6.62
CA GLU A 144 -18.24 -15.29 -6.11
C GLU A 144 -19.27 -14.97 -7.23
N PRO A 145 -20.09 -15.94 -7.67
CA PRO A 145 -20.93 -15.78 -8.87
C PRO A 145 -22.05 -14.72 -8.72
N SER A 146 -22.44 -14.40 -7.48
CA SER A 146 -23.37 -13.31 -7.14
C SER A 146 -22.77 -11.93 -7.39
N LEU A 147 -21.44 -11.80 -7.33
CA LEU A 147 -20.71 -10.56 -7.56
C LEU A 147 -20.29 -10.41 -9.04
N THR A 148 -20.07 -11.54 -9.73
CA THR A 148 -19.58 -11.57 -11.13
C THR A 148 -20.69 -11.45 -12.18
N ASN A 149 -21.95 -11.79 -11.86
CA ASN A 149 -23.09 -11.74 -12.80
C ASN A 149 -23.88 -10.42 -12.77
N ASN A 150 -23.40 -9.41 -12.06
CA ASN A 150 -24.04 -8.10 -12.05
C ASN A 150 -23.68 -7.37 -13.38
N PRO A 151 -24.65 -6.87 -14.17
CA PRO A 151 -24.40 -6.26 -15.49
C PRO A 151 -23.67 -4.91 -15.46
N LEU A 152 -23.13 -4.54 -14.30
CA LEU A 152 -22.29 -3.37 -14.10
C LEU A 152 -20.82 -3.81 -14.17
N ASP A 153 -20.23 -3.63 -15.35
CA ASP A 153 -18.78 -3.67 -15.62
C ASP A 153 -17.97 -2.75 -14.65
N ASP A 154 -18.68 -1.91 -13.87
CA ASP A 154 -18.24 -0.99 -12.82
C ASP A 154 -17.57 -1.66 -11.60
N PHE A 155 -17.85 -2.94 -11.31
CA PHE A 155 -17.38 -3.55 -10.06
C PHE A 155 -15.91 -4.01 -10.11
N GLY A 156 -15.41 -4.34 -11.32
CA GLY A 156 -13.97 -4.53 -11.54
C GLY A 156 -13.20 -3.22 -11.39
N GLU A 157 -13.79 -2.10 -11.82
CA GLU A 157 -13.26 -0.77 -11.55
C GLU A 157 -13.32 -0.43 -10.05
N LEU A 158 -14.37 -0.83 -9.33
CA LEU A 158 -14.47 -0.64 -7.89
C LEU A 158 -13.39 -1.42 -7.12
N ALA A 159 -13.13 -2.68 -7.48
CA ALA A 159 -12.08 -3.48 -6.85
C ALA A 159 -10.68 -2.91 -7.14
N LYS A 160 -10.46 -2.44 -8.37
CA LYS A 160 -9.26 -1.68 -8.75
C LYS A 160 -9.13 -0.41 -7.90
N ALA A 161 -10.18 0.41 -7.85
CA ALA A 161 -10.26 1.66 -7.09
C ALA A 161 -10.01 1.45 -5.58
N ALA A 162 -10.62 0.41 -5.00
CA ALA A 162 -10.41 0.04 -3.60
C ALA A 162 -8.94 -0.32 -3.33
N GLY A 163 -8.33 -1.14 -4.19
CA GLY A 163 -6.91 -1.46 -4.09
C GLY A 163 -5.99 -0.23 -4.18
N ALA A 164 -6.25 0.68 -5.12
CA ALA A 164 -5.48 1.93 -5.20
C ALA A 164 -5.69 2.87 -4.00
N SER A 165 -6.90 2.91 -3.45
CA SER A 165 -7.19 3.72 -2.27
C SER A 165 -6.39 3.27 -1.05
N LEU A 166 -6.11 1.96 -0.92
CA LEU A 166 -5.24 1.44 0.13
C LEU A 166 -3.79 1.91 -0.06
N TYR A 167 -3.34 2.19 -1.29
CA TYR A 167 -2.02 2.80 -1.48
C TYR A 167 -1.98 4.28 -1.11
N SER A 168 -3.12 4.95 -0.89
CA SER A 168 -3.16 6.28 -0.26
C SER A 168 -3.08 6.22 1.27
N GLU A 169 -2.82 5.03 1.84
CA GLU A 169 -2.76 4.82 3.29
C GLU A 169 -1.71 5.68 4.00
N THR A 170 -2.09 6.12 5.20
CA THR A 170 -1.24 6.91 6.10
C THR A 170 -0.26 6.07 6.91
N THR A 171 -0.33 4.74 6.84
CA THR A 171 0.49 3.80 7.63
C THR A 171 2.00 4.03 7.49
N PRO A 172 2.57 4.21 6.28
CA PRO A 172 4.01 4.48 6.14
C PRO A 172 4.44 5.78 6.82
N SER A 173 3.61 6.82 6.72
CA SER A 173 3.85 8.13 7.34
C SER A 173 3.75 8.06 8.86
N ALA A 174 2.80 7.28 9.38
CA ALA A 174 2.65 7.04 10.81
C ALA A 174 3.87 6.28 11.37
N LEU A 175 4.34 5.22 10.69
CA LEU A 175 5.54 4.48 11.07
C LEU A 175 6.78 5.38 11.07
N THR A 176 6.96 6.18 10.01
CA THR A 176 8.07 7.13 9.89
C THR A 176 8.04 8.16 11.03
N SER A 177 6.86 8.68 11.36
CA SER A 177 6.67 9.63 12.47
C SER A 177 6.90 8.98 13.83
N PHE A 178 6.47 7.74 14.02
CA PHE A 178 6.71 6.98 15.24
C PHE A 178 8.20 6.74 15.47
N ILE A 179 8.93 6.30 14.44
CA ILE A 179 10.38 6.13 14.51
C ILE A 179 11.05 7.46 14.88
N LEU A 180 10.64 8.56 14.23
CA LEU A 180 11.16 9.89 14.54
C LEU A 180 10.87 10.29 16.00
N ALA A 181 9.67 10.05 16.50
CA ALA A 181 9.29 10.36 17.88
C ALA A 181 10.13 9.55 18.89
N MET A 182 10.38 8.27 18.62
CA MET A 182 11.22 7.43 19.47
C MET A 182 12.68 7.94 19.50
N VAL A 183 13.21 8.37 18.37
CA VAL A 183 14.56 8.97 18.27
C VAL A 183 14.65 10.31 19.02
N LEU A 184 13.61 11.15 18.93
CA LEU A 184 13.59 12.47 19.58
C LEU A 184 13.28 12.40 21.09
N HIS A 185 12.64 11.33 21.55
CA HIS A 185 12.25 11.13 22.96
C HIS A 185 12.70 9.76 23.50
N PRO A 186 14.01 9.50 23.65
CA PRO A 186 14.53 8.19 24.07
C PRO A 186 13.95 7.69 25.40
N GLN A 187 13.68 8.59 26.35
CA GLN A 187 13.06 8.26 27.64
C GLN A 187 11.65 7.65 27.50
N VAL A 188 10.91 8.03 26.46
CA VAL A 188 9.59 7.46 26.16
C VAL A 188 9.77 6.07 25.54
N GLN A 189 10.75 5.93 24.63
CA GLN A 189 11.08 4.64 24.02
C GLN A 189 11.54 3.61 25.07
N GLU A 190 12.43 3.98 25.98
CA GLU A 190 12.91 3.12 27.07
C GLU A 190 11.77 2.67 27.98
N LYS A 191 10.87 3.59 28.35
CA LYS A 191 9.71 3.24 29.15
C LYS A 191 8.80 2.25 28.44
N ALA A 192 8.45 2.52 27.18
CA ALA A 192 7.61 1.63 26.38
C ALA A 192 8.27 0.26 26.20
N GLN A 193 9.57 0.21 25.96
CA GLN A 193 10.33 -1.05 25.86
C GLN A 193 10.31 -1.82 27.18
N SER A 194 10.49 -1.15 28.32
CA SER A 194 10.45 -1.82 29.63
C SER A 194 9.08 -2.45 29.94
N GLU A 195 7.99 -1.81 29.55
CA GLU A 195 6.63 -2.34 29.70
C GLU A 195 6.42 -3.56 28.79
N ILE A 196 6.91 -3.51 27.55
CA ILE A 196 6.85 -4.64 26.61
C ILE A 196 7.69 -5.81 27.13
N ASP A 197 8.94 -5.56 27.55
CA ASP A 197 9.87 -6.60 28.00
C ASP A 197 9.35 -7.33 29.25
N ALA A 198 8.68 -6.59 30.15
CA ALA A 198 8.05 -7.16 31.34
C ALA A 198 6.92 -8.16 31.00
N LEU A 199 6.21 -7.95 29.90
CA LEU A 199 5.11 -8.82 29.46
C LEU A 199 5.57 -9.91 28.49
N ALA A 200 6.54 -9.62 27.64
CA ALA A 200 6.99 -10.49 26.57
C ALA A 200 8.00 -11.55 27.03
N LEU A 201 8.66 -11.35 28.18
CA LEU A 201 9.57 -12.32 28.81
C LEU A 201 10.62 -12.91 27.84
N GLY A 202 11.20 -12.05 26.99
CA GLY A 202 12.23 -12.45 26.02
C GLY A 202 11.70 -13.09 24.73
N ARG A 203 10.39 -13.04 24.48
CA ARG A 203 9.77 -13.43 23.20
C ARG A 203 9.42 -12.19 22.39
N PHE A 204 9.23 -12.36 21.08
CA PHE A 204 8.64 -11.29 20.27
C PHE A 204 7.19 -11.05 20.71
N PRO A 205 6.76 -9.77 20.83
CA PRO A 205 5.36 -9.44 21.11
C PRO A 205 4.46 -10.01 20.00
N MET A 206 3.45 -10.78 20.38
CA MET A 206 2.45 -11.34 19.46
C MET A 206 1.09 -10.69 19.70
N ILE A 207 0.28 -10.56 18.65
CA ILE A 207 -1.08 -10.01 18.75
C ILE A 207 -2.01 -11.11 19.30
N THR A 208 -2.09 -11.21 20.62
CA THR A 208 -3.02 -12.11 21.32
C THR A 208 -4.34 -11.39 21.61
N GLU A 209 -5.47 -12.09 21.52
CA GLU A 209 -6.74 -11.54 22.01
C GLU A 209 -6.65 -11.30 23.52
N GLY A 210 -7.06 -10.12 23.95
CA GLY A 210 -7.37 -9.89 25.35
C GLY A 210 -8.47 -10.88 25.76
N ARG A 211 -8.23 -11.59 26.86
CA ARG A 211 -9.26 -12.40 27.50
C ARG A 211 -10.44 -11.56 27.97
#